data_AF-A0A9P1I3L1-F1
#
_entry.id   AF-A0A9P1I3L1-F1
#
_cell.length_a   1.000
_cell.length_b   1.000
_cell.length_c   1.000
_cell.angle_alpha   90.00
_cell.angle_beta   90.00
_cell.angle_gamma   90.00
#
_symmetry.space_group_name_H-M   'P 1'
#
loop_
_entity.id
_entity.type
_entity.pdbx_description
1 polymer ?
#
loop_
_entity_poly.entity_id
_entity_poly.type
_entity_poly.pdbx_seq_one_letter_code
_entity_poly.pdbx_strand_id
1 'polypeptide(L)'
;MSSPVVADQAHQAQELNRIAQAKWKLDDYVRRKKELLRELAEFRSNEILIKEVSKTIDDLNREKEEHSEIIQAINHDKQELEKEVEDTRFEMRDLEGKILKNYEQLMKIMEQSNDKIRESGLGEDNLITAEDIPHADISKLSQAALLQSVPTAPVAATSSPLHPFKNLTPSMMNPFLEQMFLSGSPATFRGPPVPSHIKSTDHQSPPMKQCQSCFQQIHRNAPICPMCKSKSRSKNPKKPKRKDI
;
A
#
# COMPACT_ATOMS: atom_id res chain seq x y z
N MET A 1 -66.14 67.00 38.34
CA MET A 1 -64.95 67.11 39.21
C MET A 1 -64.15 65.83 39.07
N SER A 2 -63.07 65.85 38.28
CA SER A 2 -62.22 64.68 38.07
C SER A 2 -61.29 64.51 39.27
N SER A 3 -61.27 63.30 39.83
CA SER A 3 -60.65 63.01 41.12
C SER A 3 -59.11 62.94 41.03
N PRO A 4 -58.36 63.58 41.96
CA PRO A 4 -56.88 63.62 41.96
C PRO A 4 -56.22 62.23 42.04
N VAL A 5 -56.96 61.20 42.45
CA VAL A 5 -56.51 59.80 42.56
C VAL A 5 -56.18 59.18 41.18
N VAL A 6 -56.85 59.62 40.10
CA VAL A 6 -56.65 59.05 38.76
C VAL A 6 -55.34 59.53 38.11
N ALA A 7 -54.91 60.76 38.43
CA ALA A 7 -53.66 61.32 37.92
C ALA A 7 -52.43 60.63 38.51
N ASP A 8 -52.50 60.26 39.79
CA ASP A 8 -51.41 59.56 40.51
C ASP A 8 -51.24 58.11 40.02
N GLN A 9 -52.35 57.42 39.70
CA GLN A 9 -52.31 56.07 39.11
C GLN A 9 -51.70 56.04 37.70
N ALA A 10 -51.98 57.06 36.87
CA ALA A 10 -51.40 57.15 35.53
C ALA A 10 -49.88 57.38 35.57
N HIS A 11 -49.41 58.21 36.50
CA HIS A 11 -47.98 58.43 36.73
C HIS A 11 -47.30 57.14 37.23
N GLN A 12 -47.91 56.45 38.19
CA GLN A 12 -47.39 55.17 38.69
C GLN A 12 -47.32 54.09 37.60
N ALA A 13 -48.32 54.01 36.72
CA ALA A 13 -48.32 53.08 35.59
C ALA A 13 -47.20 53.40 34.59
N GLN A 14 -46.90 54.68 34.35
CA GLN A 14 -45.80 55.10 33.47
C GLN A 14 -44.44 54.70 34.04
N GLU A 15 -44.23 54.87 35.34
CA GLU A 15 -43.00 54.45 36.03
C GLU A 15 -42.81 52.93 36.00
N LEU A 16 -43.86 52.16 36.26
CA LEU A 16 -43.82 50.70 36.13
C LEU A 16 -43.49 50.25 34.71
N ASN A 17 -44.01 50.95 33.69
CA ASN A 17 -43.70 50.66 32.30
C ASN A 17 -42.22 50.94 31.98
N ARG A 18 -41.67 52.07 32.47
CA ARG A 18 -40.24 52.39 32.34
C ARG A 18 -39.36 51.32 32.99
N ILE A 19 -39.70 50.88 34.20
CA ILE A 19 -38.97 49.82 34.91
C ILE A 19 -39.06 48.49 34.15
N ALA A 20 -40.24 48.13 33.64
CA ALA A 20 -40.42 46.90 32.86
C ALA A 20 -39.59 46.92 31.57
N GLN A 21 -39.56 48.05 30.84
CA GLN A 21 -38.72 48.21 29.66
C GLN A 21 -37.22 48.12 29.99
N ALA A 22 -36.79 48.76 31.08
CA ALA A 22 -35.41 48.70 31.54
C ALA A 22 -35.00 47.25 31.89
N LYS A 23 -35.87 46.52 32.61
CA LYS A 23 -35.64 45.11 32.95
C LYS A 23 -35.55 44.24 31.70
N TRP A 24 -36.47 44.42 30.75
CA TRP A 24 -36.44 43.67 29.48
C TRP A 24 -35.14 43.91 28.71
N LYS A 25 -34.69 45.16 28.59
CA LYS A 25 -33.41 45.49 27.95
C LYS A 25 -32.22 44.87 28.67
N LEU A 26 -32.24 44.83 30.01
CA LEU A 26 -31.18 44.19 30.80
C LEU A 26 -31.14 42.67 30.57
N ASP A 27 -32.30 42.01 30.59
CA ASP A 27 -32.41 40.57 30.34
C ASP A 27 -31.94 40.21 28.93
N ASP A 28 -32.30 41.03 27.94
CA ASP A 28 -31.90 40.89 26.55
C ASP A 28 -30.39 41.11 26.35
N TYR A 29 -29.82 42.12 27.02
CA TYR A 29 -28.37 42.32 27.08
C TYR A 29 -27.63 41.13 27.70
N VAL A 30 -28.11 40.62 28.85
CA VAL A 30 -27.52 39.45 29.52
C VAL A 30 -27.59 38.21 28.63
N ARG A 31 -28.69 38.02 27.90
CA ARG A 31 -28.84 36.93 26.92
C ARG A 31 -27.78 37.03 25.83
N ARG A 32 -27.69 38.18 25.15
CA ARG A 32 -26.72 38.39 24.07
C ARG A 32 -25.27 38.29 24.54
N LYS A 33 -24.96 38.78 25.75
CA LYS A 33 -23.64 38.61 26.37
C LYS A 33 -23.29 37.12 26.55
N LYS A 34 -24.22 36.30 27.02
CA LYS A 34 -23.99 34.85 27.20
C LYS A 34 -23.78 34.13 25.88
N GLU A 35 -24.51 34.52 24.84
CA GLU A 35 -24.36 33.99 23.48
C GLU A 35 -22.98 34.33 22.92
N LEU A 36 -22.59 35.61 22.96
CA LEU A 36 -21.27 36.06 22.51
C LEU A 36 -20.11 35.34 23.23
N LEU A 37 -20.22 35.15 24.55
CA LEU A 37 -19.19 34.43 25.30
C LEU A 37 -19.10 32.95 24.91
N ARG A 38 -20.21 32.32 24.52
CA ARG A 38 -20.21 30.95 24.02
C ARG A 38 -19.54 30.86 22.66
N GLU A 39 -19.92 31.74 21.73
CA GLU A 39 -19.32 31.81 20.40
C GLU A 39 -17.81 32.08 20.47
N LEU A 40 -17.38 32.97 21.37
CA LEU A 40 -15.97 33.27 21.57
C LEU A 40 -15.20 32.04 22.12
N ALA A 41 -15.81 31.27 23.01
CA ALA A 41 -15.21 30.03 23.50
C ALA A 41 -15.09 28.97 22.40
N GLU A 42 -16.13 28.82 21.58
CA GLU A 42 -16.12 27.92 20.41
C GLU A 42 -15.07 28.34 19.38
N PHE A 43 -14.98 29.64 19.07
CA PHE A 43 -13.97 30.19 18.18
C PHE A 43 -12.55 29.83 18.63
N ARG A 44 -12.22 30.04 19.92
CA ARG A 44 -10.91 29.68 20.48
C ARG A 44 -10.65 28.17 20.42
N SER A 45 -11.67 27.36 20.66
CA SER A 45 -11.55 25.89 20.53
C SER A 45 -11.23 25.50 19.09
N ASN A 46 -11.87 26.13 18.11
CA ASN A 46 -11.61 25.89 16.70
C ASN A 46 -10.20 26.33 16.28
N GLU A 47 -9.70 27.45 16.82
CA GLU A 47 -8.30 27.86 16.58
C GLU A 47 -7.29 26.81 17.06
N ILE A 48 -7.54 26.19 18.22
CA ILE A 48 -6.69 25.11 18.74
C ILE A 48 -6.79 23.89 17.83
N LEU A 49 -8.00 23.47 17.48
CA LEU A 49 -8.22 22.31 16.62
C LEU A 49 -7.55 22.48 15.25
N ILE A 50 -7.65 23.66 14.64
CA ILE A 50 -6.99 23.97 13.37
C ILE A 50 -5.48 23.80 13.50
N LYS A 51 -4.87 24.29 14.58
CA LYS A 51 -3.43 24.13 14.82
C LYS A 51 -3.04 22.66 14.96
N GLU A 52 -3.81 21.88 15.70
CA GLU A 52 -3.56 20.45 15.89
C GLU A 52 -3.69 19.65 14.59
N VAL A 53 -4.72 19.94 13.79
CA VAL A 53 -4.93 19.30 12.49
C VAL A 53 -3.81 19.69 11.51
N SER A 54 -3.44 20.97 11.43
CA SER A 54 -2.32 21.41 10.60
C SER A 54 -1.01 20.72 10.99
N LYS A 55 -0.72 20.63 12.29
CA LYS A 55 0.46 19.91 12.78
C LYS A 55 0.44 18.44 12.35
N THR A 56 -0.71 17.78 12.45
CA THR A 56 -0.86 16.38 12.05
C THR A 56 -0.64 16.21 10.54
N ILE A 57 -1.10 17.16 9.73
CA ILE A 57 -0.84 17.16 8.28
C ILE A 57 0.66 17.27 8.01
N ASP A 58 1.37 18.17 8.71
CA ASP A 58 2.81 18.35 8.55
C ASP A 58 3.58 17.09 8.97
N ASP A 59 3.20 16.47 10.09
CA ASP A 59 3.79 15.21 10.57
C ASP A 59 3.60 14.07 9.55
N LEU A 60 2.39 13.92 8.98
CA LEU A 60 2.10 12.91 7.96
C LEU A 60 2.88 13.17 6.66
N ASN A 61 3.06 14.42 6.26
CA ASN A 61 3.84 14.76 5.07
C ASN A 61 5.32 14.42 5.27
N ARG A 62 5.85 14.64 6.47
CA ARG A 62 7.22 14.24 6.82
C ARG A 62 7.39 12.72 6.75
N GLU A 63 6.50 11.96 7.38
CA GLU A 63 6.52 10.49 7.33
C GLU A 63 6.43 9.96 5.88
N LYS A 64 5.60 10.59 5.05
CA LYS A 64 5.49 10.25 3.63
C LYS A 64 6.83 10.46 2.89
N GLU A 65 7.55 11.54 3.17
CA GLU A 65 8.85 11.80 2.54
C GLU A 65 9.90 10.79 3.01
N GLU A 66 9.97 10.51 4.31
CA GLU A 66 10.85 9.48 4.88
C GLU A 66 10.58 8.10 4.23
N HIS A 67 9.32 7.73 4.04
CA HIS A 67 8.96 6.49 3.33
C HIS A 67 9.36 6.51 1.86
N SER A 68 9.26 7.66 1.19
CA SER A 68 9.70 7.84 -0.21
C SER A 68 11.21 7.59 -0.33
N GLU A 69 12.01 8.16 0.57
CA GLU A 69 13.46 7.95 0.63
C GLU A 69 13.82 6.47 0.85
N ILE A 70 13.14 5.79 1.78
CA ILE A 70 13.35 4.35 2.03
C ILE A 70 13.06 3.52 0.78
N ILE A 71 11.97 3.82 0.06
CA ILE A 71 11.62 3.10 -1.18
C ILE A 71 12.69 3.34 -2.25
N GLN A 72 13.24 4.55 -2.37
CA GLN A 72 14.32 4.83 -3.30
C GLN A 72 15.58 4.03 -2.96
N ALA A 73 15.95 3.96 -1.68
CA ALA A 73 17.07 3.14 -1.22
C ALA A 73 16.88 1.64 -1.54
N ILE A 74 15.70 1.07 -1.22
CA ILE A 74 15.41 -0.34 -1.54
C ILE A 74 15.51 -0.62 -3.03
N ASN A 75 15.03 0.30 -3.88
CA ASN A 75 15.13 0.15 -5.32
C ASN A 75 16.58 0.22 -5.82
N HIS A 76 17.41 1.04 -5.18
CA HIS A 76 18.84 1.10 -5.47
C HIS A 76 19.53 -0.20 -5.07
N ASP A 77 19.34 -0.68 -3.84
CA ASP A 77 19.91 -1.93 -3.34
C ASP A 77 19.50 -3.12 -4.23
N LYS A 78 18.24 -3.15 -4.67
CA LYS A 78 17.75 -4.16 -5.61
C LYS A 78 18.57 -4.15 -6.91
N GLN A 79 18.83 -2.99 -7.49
CA GLN A 79 19.60 -2.88 -8.73
C GLN A 79 21.05 -3.34 -8.53
N GLU A 80 21.65 -3.01 -7.38
CA GLU A 80 23.00 -3.47 -7.04
C GLU A 80 23.06 -4.99 -6.90
N LEU A 81 22.10 -5.59 -6.19
CA LEU A 81 22.02 -7.05 -6.04
C LEU A 81 21.75 -7.77 -7.37
N GLU A 82 20.88 -7.22 -8.22
CA GLU A 82 20.63 -7.77 -9.56
C GLU A 82 21.90 -7.76 -10.42
N LYS A 83 22.70 -6.69 -10.32
CA LYS A 83 23.99 -6.59 -10.98
C LYS A 83 25.00 -7.61 -10.45
N GLU A 84 25.15 -7.71 -9.12
CA GLU A 84 26.08 -8.65 -8.49
C GLU A 84 25.78 -10.12 -8.86
N VAL A 85 24.49 -10.46 -8.95
CA VAL A 85 24.07 -11.80 -9.41
C VAL A 85 24.46 -12.05 -10.86
N GLU A 86 24.32 -11.06 -11.74
CA GLU A 86 24.73 -11.20 -13.15
C GLU A 86 26.25 -11.29 -13.29
N ASP A 87 27.00 -10.47 -12.54
CA ASP A 87 28.47 -10.51 -12.51
C ASP A 87 28.96 -11.88 -12.01
N THR A 88 28.39 -12.41 -10.92
CA THR A 88 28.69 -13.76 -10.41
C THR A 88 28.36 -14.85 -11.43
N ARG A 89 27.21 -14.75 -12.12
CA ARG A 89 26.83 -15.71 -13.18
C ARG A 89 27.77 -15.65 -14.38
N PHE A 90 28.26 -14.46 -14.71
CA PHE A 90 29.25 -14.29 -15.77
C PHE A 90 30.58 -14.93 -15.38
N GLU A 91 31.08 -14.68 -14.17
CA GLU A 91 32.31 -15.29 -13.66
C GLU A 91 32.22 -16.81 -13.60
N MET A 92 31.08 -17.35 -13.16
CA MET A 92 30.82 -18.79 -13.15
C MET A 92 30.94 -19.37 -14.56
N ARG A 93 30.28 -18.75 -15.56
CA ARG A 93 30.36 -19.18 -16.97
C ARG A 93 31.77 -19.09 -17.55
N ASP A 94 32.51 -18.03 -17.21
CA ASP A 94 33.90 -17.89 -17.64
C ASP A 94 34.79 -18.98 -17.04
N LEU A 95 34.60 -19.30 -15.76
CA LEU A 95 35.31 -20.37 -15.08
C LEU A 95 34.96 -21.75 -15.65
N GLU A 96 33.68 -22.02 -15.91
CA GLU A 96 33.23 -23.24 -16.59
C GLU A 96 33.89 -23.39 -17.97
N GLY A 97 33.95 -22.31 -18.74
CA GLY A 97 34.64 -22.28 -20.03
C GLY A 97 36.14 -22.58 -19.92
N LYS A 98 36.81 -22.06 -18.88
CA LYS A 98 38.22 -22.38 -18.59
C LYS A 98 38.41 -23.85 -18.21
N ILE A 99 37.53 -24.41 -17.37
CA ILE A 99 37.58 -25.82 -16.97
C ILE A 99 37.45 -26.73 -18.19
N LEU A 100 36.49 -26.46 -19.08
CA LEU A 100 36.28 -27.27 -20.29
C LEU A 100 37.50 -27.26 -21.22
N LYS A 101 38.12 -26.09 -21.45
CA LYS A 101 39.34 -25.98 -22.26
C LYS A 101 40.51 -26.76 -21.64
N ASN A 102 40.69 -26.64 -20.33
CA ASN A 102 41.74 -27.37 -19.62
C ASN A 102 41.51 -28.88 -19.67
N TYR A 103 40.25 -29.32 -19.55
CA TYR A 103 39.88 -30.73 -19.67
C TYR A 103 40.16 -31.28 -21.07
N GLU A 104 39.77 -30.57 -22.14
CA GLU A 104 40.07 -30.96 -23.52
C GLU A 104 41.58 -31.08 -23.76
N GLN A 105 42.36 -30.13 -23.26
CA GLN A 105 43.82 -30.17 -23.35
C GLN A 105 44.41 -31.37 -22.60
N LEU A 106 43.87 -31.69 -21.41
CA LEU A 106 44.29 -32.84 -20.62
C LEU A 106 44.01 -34.16 -21.34
N MET A 107 42.81 -34.32 -21.92
CA MET A 107 42.44 -35.51 -22.70
C MET A 107 43.37 -35.70 -23.90
N LYS A 108 43.72 -34.62 -24.60
CA LYS A 108 44.68 -34.68 -25.72
C LYS A 108 46.07 -35.13 -25.27
N ILE A 109 46.56 -34.64 -24.14
CA ILE A 109 47.87 -35.06 -23.59
C ILE A 109 47.82 -36.52 -23.12
N MET A 110 46.71 -36.94 -22.53
CA MET A 110 46.49 -38.33 -22.13
C MET A 110 46.56 -39.27 -23.33
N GLU A 111 45.84 -38.98 -24.42
CA GLU A 111 45.89 -39.75 -25.67
C GLU A 111 47.31 -39.83 -26.22
N GLN A 112 47.99 -38.68 -26.35
CA GLN A 112 49.38 -38.62 -26.82
C GLN A 112 50.36 -39.41 -25.94
N SER A 113 50.11 -39.47 -24.62
CA SER A 113 50.94 -40.23 -23.68
C SER A 113 50.69 -41.73 -23.83
N ASN A 114 49.43 -42.13 -23.95
CA ASN A 114 49.04 -43.52 -24.18
C ASN A 114 49.59 -44.06 -25.50
N ASP A 115 49.58 -43.26 -26.57
CA ASP A 115 50.18 -43.64 -27.86
C ASP A 115 51.69 -43.92 -27.72
N LYS A 116 52.42 -43.06 -27.00
CA LYS A 116 53.86 -43.26 -26.72
C LYS A 116 54.14 -44.50 -25.87
N ILE A 117 53.28 -44.82 -24.90
CA ILE A 117 53.38 -46.03 -24.08
C ILE A 117 53.29 -47.27 -24.97
N ARG A 118 52.28 -47.31 -25.87
CA ARG A 118 52.11 -48.39 -26.85
C ARG A 118 53.32 -48.52 -27.78
N GLU A 119 53.84 -47.42 -28.30
CA GLU A 119 55.03 -47.39 -29.18
C GLU A 119 56.31 -47.88 -28.46
N SER A 120 56.39 -47.69 -27.14
CA SER A 120 57.55 -48.07 -26.34
C SER A 120 57.55 -49.54 -25.90
N GLY A 121 56.48 -50.29 -26.18
CA GLY A 121 56.33 -51.70 -25.77
C GLY A 121 56.15 -51.90 -24.26
N LEU A 122 55.84 -50.84 -23.52
CA LEU A 122 55.44 -50.91 -22.12
C LEU A 122 53.97 -51.38 -22.12
N GLY A 123 53.71 -52.57 -21.57
CA GLY A 123 52.41 -53.26 -21.68
C GLY A 123 51.18 -52.43 -21.28
N GLU A 124 50.00 -52.91 -21.69
CA GLU A 124 48.70 -52.22 -21.57
C GLU A 124 48.32 -51.82 -20.13
N ASP A 125 48.92 -52.45 -19.13
CA ASP A 125 48.69 -52.18 -17.70
C ASP A 125 49.12 -50.75 -17.27
N ASN A 126 49.82 -49.99 -18.12
CA ASN A 126 50.30 -48.63 -17.82
C ASN A 126 49.49 -47.52 -18.52
N LEU A 127 48.41 -47.84 -19.23
CA LEU A 127 47.57 -46.86 -19.93
C LEU A 127 46.83 -45.96 -18.94
N ILE A 128 46.90 -44.64 -19.17
CA ILE A 128 46.19 -43.63 -18.39
C ILE A 128 44.73 -43.60 -18.84
N THR A 129 43.79 -43.60 -17.89
CA THR A 129 42.36 -43.69 -18.16
C THR A 129 41.63 -42.43 -17.70
N ALA A 130 40.42 -42.20 -18.21
CA ALA A 130 39.60 -41.06 -17.79
C ALA A 130 39.17 -41.17 -16.31
N GLU A 131 39.27 -42.35 -15.69
CA GLU A 131 38.99 -42.57 -14.26
C GLU A 131 40.07 -41.98 -13.34
N ASP A 132 41.25 -41.66 -13.87
CA ASP A 132 42.34 -40.99 -13.15
C ASP A 132 42.02 -39.52 -12.81
N ILE A 133 40.84 -39.03 -13.18
CA ILE A 133 40.33 -37.69 -12.86
C ILE A 133 39.11 -37.84 -11.92
N PRO A 134 39.31 -37.89 -10.59
CA PRO A 134 38.22 -38.12 -9.64
C PRO A 134 37.23 -36.97 -9.65
N HIS A 135 35.94 -37.27 -9.58
CA HIS A 135 34.84 -36.30 -9.43
C HIS A 135 34.70 -35.25 -10.56
N ALA A 136 35.32 -35.48 -11.71
CA ALA A 136 35.08 -34.72 -12.92
C ALA A 136 33.69 -35.05 -13.51
N ASP A 137 32.62 -34.64 -12.84
CA ASP A 137 31.25 -34.58 -13.40
C ASP A 137 31.16 -33.49 -14.51
N ILE A 138 32.22 -33.30 -15.30
CA ILE A 138 32.43 -32.26 -16.32
C ILE A 138 31.38 -32.39 -17.44
N SER A 139 30.87 -33.61 -17.67
CA SER A 139 29.71 -33.86 -18.54
C SER A 139 28.46 -33.08 -18.13
N LYS A 140 28.26 -32.80 -16.83
CA LYS A 140 27.13 -31.98 -16.34
C LYS A 140 27.35 -30.48 -16.59
N LEU A 141 28.60 -30.03 -16.61
CA LEU A 141 28.99 -28.64 -16.91
C LEU A 141 28.66 -28.26 -18.36
N SER A 142 28.96 -29.17 -19.30
CA SER A 142 28.61 -29.04 -20.72
C SER A 142 27.08 -28.96 -20.94
N GLN A 143 26.31 -29.76 -20.20
CA GLN A 143 24.85 -29.84 -20.34
C GLN A 143 24.12 -28.64 -19.70
N ALA A 144 24.65 -28.09 -18.60
CA ALA A 144 24.12 -26.89 -17.97
C ALA A 144 24.33 -25.62 -18.82
N ALA A 145 25.48 -25.50 -19.49
CA ALA A 145 25.78 -24.38 -20.40
C ALA A 145 24.81 -24.31 -21.60
N LEU A 146 24.34 -25.45 -22.11
CA LEU A 146 23.39 -25.52 -23.22
C LEU A 146 21.95 -25.13 -22.80
N LEU A 147 21.52 -25.49 -21.59
CA LEU A 147 20.16 -25.25 -21.09
C LEU A 147 19.92 -23.82 -20.58
N GLN A 148 20.96 -23.09 -20.20
CA GLN A 148 20.85 -21.69 -19.72
C GLN A 148 20.84 -20.65 -20.86
N SER A 149 20.94 -21.08 -22.12
CA SER A 149 20.80 -20.22 -23.31
C SER A 149 19.34 -19.82 -23.62
N VAL A 150 18.37 -20.28 -22.84
CA VAL A 150 16.98 -19.84 -22.97
C VAL A 150 16.84 -18.51 -22.22
N PRO A 151 16.53 -17.38 -22.91
CA PRO A 151 16.23 -16.15 -22.20
C PRO A 151 15.00 -16.41 -21.34
N THR A 152 15.16 -16.32 -20.03
CA THR A 152 14.03 -16.28 -19.10
C THR A 152 13.26 -15.01 -19.42
N ALA A 153 12.28 -15.14 -20.31
CA ALA A 153 11.37 -14.07 -20.67
C ALA A 153 10.77 -13.49 -19.38
N PRO A 154 10.61 -12.17 -19.28
CA PRO A 154 9.87 -11.60 -18.17
C PRO A 154 8.47 -12.18 -18.23
N VAL A 155 7.98 -12.65 -17.08
CA VAL A 155 6.62 -13.17 -16.93
C VAL A 155 5.67 -11.98 -17.09
N ALA A 156 5.36 -11.63 -18.34
CA ALA A 156 4.36 -10.66 -18.68
C ALA A 156 2.99 -11.29 -18.37
N ALA A 157 2.27 -10.60 -17.50
CA ALA A 157 0.91 -10.93 -17.12
C ALA A 157 0.04 -11.16 -18.36
N THR A 158 -0.74 -12.24 -18.29
CA THR A 158 -1.84 -12.59 -19.16
C THR A 158 -2.80 -11.43 -19.35
N SER A 159 -2.86 -10.89 -20.58
CA SER A 159 -4.03 -10.17 -21.07
C SER A 159 -4.60 -10.95 -22.26
N SER A 160 -5.86 -11.33 -22.11
CA SER A 160 -6.72 -11.91 -23.15
C SER A 160 -7.42 -10.80 -23.95
N PRO A 161 -8.01 -11.10 -25.12
CA PRO A 161 -7.79 -10.27 -26.30
C PRO A 161 -9.02 -9.51 -26.84
N LEU A 162 -8.73 -8.67 -27.83
CA LEU A 162 -9.61 -8.03 -28.84
C LEU A 162 -10.57 -6.91 -28.38
N HIS A 163 -10.27 -5.67 -28.80
CA HIS A 163 -11.20 -4.81 -29.54
C HIS A 163 -10.41 -3.82 -30.44
N PRO A 164 -10.79 -3.60 -31.71
CA PRO A 164 -10.07 -2.71 -32.61
C PRO A 164 -10.81 -1.38 -32.78
N PHE A 165 -10.20 -0.25 -32.43
CA PHE A 165 -10.42 1.01 -33.16
C PHE A 165 -9.18 1.89 -33.08
N LYS A 166 -8.68 2.26 -34.26
CA LYS A 166 -7.58 3.19 -34.51
C LYS A 166 -8.10 4.61 -34.30
N ASN A 167 -7.28 5.51 -33.72
CA ASN A 167 -6.77 6.70 -34.42
C ASN A 167 -5.96 7.65 -33.50
N LEU A 168 -4.70 7.84 -33.90
CA LEU A 168 -3.91 9.09 -34.02
C LEU A 168 -3.56 9.94 -32.76
N THR A 169 -2.29 10.33 -32.74
CA THR A 169 -1.41 10.90 -31.69
C THR A 169 -1.59 12.44 -31.46
N PRO A 170 -0.69 13.15 -30.74
CA PRO A 170 -0.38 13.10 -29.31
C PRO A 170 -0.47 14.51 -28.66
N SER A 171 -0.63 14.63 -27.33
CA SER A 171 -0.21 15.87 -26.64
C SER A 171 0.14 15.62 -25.18
N MET A 172 1.32 16.11 -24.81
CA MET A 172 1.82 16.22 -23.45
C MET A 172 0.87 17.04 -22.57
N MET A 173 0.64 16.59 -21.33
CA MET A 173 0.61 17.38 -20.08
C MET A 173 0.10 16.50 -18.90
N ASN A 174 0.98 16.32 -17.90
CA ASN A 174 0.79 16.00 -16.48
C ASN A 174 -0.41 15.16 -15.98
N PRO A 175 -0.17 13.98 -15.35
CA PRO A 175 -1.21 13.19 -14.66
C PRO A 175 -1.39 13.54 -13.16
N PHE A 176 -0.85 14.66 -12.67
CA PHE A 176 -0.79 14.93 -11.22
C PHE A 176 -2.09 15.47 -10.60
N LEU A 177 -3.07 15.93 -11.39
CA LEU A 177 -4.29 16.56 -10.86
C LEU A 177 -5.49 15.58 -10.74
N GLU A 178 -5.45 14.43 -11.40
CA GLU A 178 -6.60 13.51 -11.46
C GLU A 178 -6.69 12.55 -10.26
N GLN A 179 -5.60 12.40 -9.50
CA GLN A 179 -5.54 11.54 -8.30
C GLN A 179 -6.24 12.15 -7.07
N MET A 180 -6.56 13.46 -7.08
CA MET A 180 -7.02 14.17 -5.88
C MET A 180 -8.55 14.17 -5.67
N PHE A 181 -9.33 13.45 -6.49
CA PHE A 181 -10.80 13.41 -6.37
C PHE A 181 -11.40 12.06 -5.93
N LEU A 182 -10.59 11.06 -5.57
CA LEU A 182 -11.07 9.72 -5.21
C LEU A 182 -10.58 9.13 -3.88
N SER A 183 -9.82 9.87 -3.06
CA SER A 183 -9.34 9.38 -1.76
C SER A 183 -10.21 9.87 -0.60
N GLY A 184 -11.34 9.17 -0.37
CA GLY A 184 -12.17 9.36 0.82
C GLY A 184 -12.63 8.03 1.41
N SER A 185 -11.80 7.37 2.22
CA SER A 185 -12.25 6.44 3.28
C SER A 185 -11.12 6.03 4.25
N PRO A 186 -11.47 5.69 5.51
CA PRO A 186 -10.56 5.72 6.64
C PRO A 186 -9.85 4.39 6.91
N ALA A 187 -8.69 4.52 7.57
CA ALA A 187 -7.82 3.45 8.04
C ALA A 187 -8.52 2.43 8.95
N THR A 188 -8.19 1.14 8.75
CA THR A 188 -8.49 0.06 9.70
C THR A 188 -7.20 -0.60 10.16
N PHE A 189 -7.02 -0.57 11.48
CA PHE A 189 -6.10 -1.34 12.33
C PHE A 189 -5.73 -2.74 11.80
N ARG A 190 -4.45 -3.11 11.92
CA ARG A 190 -3.99 -4.51 11.92
C ARG A 190 -3.17 -4.80 13.18
N GLY A 191 -3.55 -5.90 13.85
CA GLY A 191 -2.88 -6.47 15.02
C GLY A 191 -1.71 -7.42 14.67
N PRO A 192 -1.18 -8.16 15.66
CA PRO A 192 0.17 -8.74 15.65
C PRO A 192 0.27 -10.05 14.84
N PRO A 193 1.50 -10.51 14.50
CA PRO A 193 1.70 -11.67 13.64
C PRO A 193 1.62 -12.98 14.43
N VAL A 194 1.06 -14.03 13.81
CA VAL A 194 1.20 -15.42 14.24
C VAL A 194 1.86 -16.24 13.12
N PRO A 195 2.73 -17.21 13.44
CA PRO A 195 3.41 -18.05 12.46
C PRO A 195 2.62 -19.32 12.19
N SER A 196 2.56 -19.80 10.94
CA SER A 196 2.71 -21.23 10.58
C SER A 196 2.27 -21.53 9.14
N HIS A 197 3.10 -22.37 8.50
CA HIS A 197 2.84 -23.18 7.32
C HIS A 197 1.38 -23.62 7.12
N ILE A 198 0.76 -23.24 6.00
CA ILE A 198 -0.33 -24.03 5.40
C ILE A 198 -0.22 -23.95 3.88
N LYS A 199 -0.20 -25.13 3.26
CA LYS A 199 -0.10 -25.36 1.82
C LYS A 199 -1.25 -24.69 1.08
N SER A 200 -0.90 -23.99 0.00
CA SER A 200 -1.80 -23.36 -0.96
C SER A 200 -2.71 -24.43 -1.58
N THR A 201 -3.97 -24.45 -1.16
CA THR A 201 -5.05 -25.05 -1.93
C THR A 201 -5.77 -23.90 -2.62
N ASP A 202 -5.97 -24.03 -3.93
CA ASP A 202 -6.65 -23.07 -4.80
C ASP A 202 -8.04 -22.73 -4.28
N HIS A 203 -8.13 -21.70 -3.43
CA HIS A 203 -9.39 -21.07 -3.10
C HIS A 203 -9.76 -20.11 -4.24
N GLN A 204 -10.37 -20.65 -5.30
CA GLN A 204 -11.17 -19.82 -6.19
C GLN A 204 -12.27 -19.16 -5.34
N SER A 205 -12.10 -17.87 -5.07
CA SER A 205 -13.10 -17.08 -4.35
C SER A 205 -14.40 -17.12 -5.15
N PRO A 206 -15.54 -17.52 -4.56
CA PRO A 206 -16.81 -17.62 -5.28
C PRO A 206 -17.18 -16.30 -5.97
N PRO A 207 -17.84 -16.34 -7.15
CA PRO A 207 -18.17 -15.14 -7.89
C PRO A 207 -18.99 -14.17 -7.03
N MET A 208 -18.59 -12.91 -7.05
CA MET A 208 -19.19 -11.83 -6.28
C MET A 208 -20.68 -11.66 -6.62
N LYS A 209 -21.47 -11.18 -5.64
CA LYS A 209 -22.90 -10.91 -5.79
C LYS A 209 -23.14 -9.40 -5.82
N GLN A 210 -24.18 -8.92 -6.49
CA GLN A 210 -24.54 -7.50 -6.46
C GLN A 210 -25.37 -7.13 -5.22
N CYS A 211 -25.11 -5.95 -4.66
CA CYS A 211 -25.86 -5.35 -3.56
C CYS A 211 -27.31 -5.08 -3.96
N GLN A 212 -28.29 -5.50 -3.15
CA GLN A 212 -29.70 -5.30 -3.48
C GLN A 212 -30.14 -3.82 -3.51
N SER A 213 -29.38 -2.91 -2.90
CA SER A 213 -29.75 -1.49 -2.82
C SER A 213 -29.04 -0.60 -3.85
N CYS A 214 -27.80 -0.92 -4.23
CA CYS A 214 -26.99 -0.08 -5.12
C CYS A 214 -26.30 -0.83 -6.25
N PHE A 215 -26.54 -2.15 -6.37
CA PHE A 215 -26.02 -3.03 -7.42
C PHE A 215 -24.49 -3.13 -7.54
N GLN A 216 -23.73 -2.55 -6.60
CA GLN A 216 -22.28 -2.74 -6.52
C GLN A 216 -21.92 -4.18 -6.11
N GLN A 217 -20.75 -4.64 -6.57
CA GLN A 217 -20.19 -5.94 -6.24
C GLN A 217 -19.92 -6.06 -4.72
N ILE A 218 -20.47 -7.09 -4.08
CA ILE A 218 -20.34 -7.39 -2.64
C ILE A 218 -20.02 -8.87 -2.42
N HIS A 219 -19.49 -9.18 -1.24
CA HIS A 219 -19.24 -10.55 -0.81
C HIS A 219 -20.54 -11.39 -0.88
N ARG A 220 -20.46 -12.63 -1.37
CA ARG A 220 -21.63 -13.47 -1.72
C ARG A 220 -22.62 -13.68 -0.56
N ASN A 221 -22.11 -13.67 0.67
CA ASN A 221 -22.91 -13.87 1.89
C ASN A 221 -23.50 -12.57 2.48
N ALA A 222 -23.23 -11.40 1.90
CA ALA A 222 -23.79 -10.14 2.34
C ALA A 222 -25.08 -9.79 1.55
N PRO A 223 -26.16 -9.36 2.22
CA PRO A 223 -27.38 -8.94 1.51
C PRO A 223 -27.25 -7.54 0.88
N ILE A 224 -26.47 -6.65 1.51
CA ILE A 224 -26.24 -5.25 1.08
C ILE A 224 -24.78 -4.83 1.36
N CYS A 225 -24.29 -3.80 0.67
CA CYS A 225 -22.94 -3.29 0.83
C CYS A 225 -22.75 -2.53 2.17
N PRO A 226 -21.51 -2.38 2.66
CA PRO A 226 -21.22 -1.64 3.89
C PRO A 226 -21.81 -0.22 3.90
N MET A 227 -21.73 0.48 2.76
CA MET A 227 -22.24 1.84 2.63
C MET A 227 -23.77 1.92 2.73
N CYS A 228 -24.49 0.98 2.11
CA CYS A 228 -25.94 0.88 2.22
C CYS A 228 -26.38 0.44 3.62
N LYS A 229 -25.63 -0.44 4.28
CA LYS A 229 -25.87 -0.87 5.68
C LYS A 229 -25.72 0.28 6.67
N SER A 230 -24.73 1.13 6.48
CA SER A 230 -24.53 2.32 7.32
C SER A 230 -25.66 3.35 7.11
N LYS A 231 -26.14 3.52 5.87
CA LYS A 231 -27.28 4.39 5.56
C LYS A 231 -28.61 3.86 6.11
N SER A 232 -28.83 2.54 6.16
CA SER A 232 -30.10 1.97 6.64
C SER A 232 -30.26 1.98 8.17
N ARG A 233 -29.16 2.06 8.93
CA ARG A 233 -29.18 2.07 10.40
C ARG A 233 -29.66 3.39 11.03
N SER A 234 -29.91 4.45 10.25
CA SER A 234 -30.11 5.81 10.76
C SER A 234 -31.53 6.19 11.19
N LYS A 235 -32.52 5.28 11.19
CA LYS A 235 -33.92 5.67 11.46
C LYS A 235 -34.40 5.53 12.92
N ASN A 236 -33.64 4.94 13.85
CA ASN A 236 -33.93 5.02 15.29
C ASN A 236 -32.76 4.47 16.13
N PRO A 237 -31.90 5.32 16.71
CA PRO A 237 -30.88 4.84 17.64
C PRO A 237 -31.55 4.31 18.92
N LYS A 238 -31.31 3.04 19.26
CA LYS A 238 -31.76 2.46 20.54
C LYS A 238 -31.15 3.25 21.69
N LYS A 239 -32.00 3.77 22.60
CA LYS A 239 -31.57 4.48 23.82
C LYS A 239 -30.55 3.62 24.58
N PRO A 240 -29.38 4.17 24.94
CA PRO A 240 -28.43 3.44 25.80
C PRO A 240 -29.08 3.19 27.17
N LYS A 241 -29.02 1.94 27.64
CA LYS A 241 -29.48 1.55 28.99
C LYS A 241 -28.58 2.24 30.02
N ARG A 242 -29.19 2.94 31.00
CA ARG A 242 -28.48 3.45 32.17
C ARG A 242 -27.86 2.27 32.93
N LYS A 243 -26.58 2.38 33.29
CA LYS A 243 -25.96 1.51 34.28
C LYS A 243 -26.35 2.05 35.65
N ASP A 244 -27.02 1.23 36.45
CA ASP A 244 -27.30 1.53 37.85
C ASP A 244 -25.99 1.53 38.64
N ILE A 245 -25.84 2.54 39.52
CA ILE A 245 -24.78 2.66 40.53
C ILE A 245 -25.19 1.83 41.75
#